data_AF-A0A7S3PRL9-F1
#
_entry.id   AF-A0A7S3PRL9-F1
#
_cell.length_a   1.000
_cell.length_b   1.000
_cell.length_c   1.000
_cell.angle_alpha   90.00
_cell.angle_beta   90.00
_cell.angle_gamma   90.00
#
_symmetry.space_group_name_H-M   'P 1'
#
loop_
_entity.id
_entity.type
_entity.pdbx_description
1 polymer ?
#
loop_
_entity_poly.entity_id
_entity_poly.type
_entity_poly.pdbx_seq_one_letter_code
_entity_poly.pdbx_strand_id
1 'polypeptide(L)'
;FEEKLLGSLFGVIQGGPITTKIEGLTAVASLAQVIGASFGMYYDHFMPLAKSLVAAKDLPNTGEEGTETLRGKAMDCVGLMGQAVAKEKFEPDAKQVMDLLMMQQQEAGGMNSENQ
;
A
#
# COMPACT_ATOMS: atom_id res chain seq x y z
N PHE A 1 6.90 -22.87 -1.91
CA PHE A 1 7.94 -21.88 -2.25
C PHE A 1 7.36 -20.47 -2.11
N GLU A 2 6.24 -20.19 -2.78
CA GLU A 2 5.51 -18.91 -2.74
C GLU A 2 5.20 -18.42 -1.33
N GLU A 3 4.65 -19.27 -0.46
CA GLU A 3 4.31 -18.91 0.94
C GLU A 3 5.51 -18.37 1.74
N LYS A 4 6.67 -19.06 1.65
CA LYS A 4 7.90 -18.63 2.34
C LYS A 4 8.44 -17.30 1.78
N LEU A 5 8.34 -17.11 0.47
CA LEU A 5 8.78 -15.90 -0.20
C LEU A 5 7.88 -14.71 0.17
N LEU A 6 6.56 -14.85 0.02
CA LEU A 6 5.59 -13.81 0.38
C LEU A 6 5.62 -13.49 1.87
N GLY A 7 5.71 -14.50 2.75
CA GLY A 7 5.87 -14.27 4.18
C GLY A 7 7.13 -13.46 4.53
N SER A 8 8.25 -13.74 3.85
CA SER A 8 9.49 -12.97 4.03
C SER A 8 9.34 -11.53 3.53
N LEU A 9 8.71 -11.34 2.37
CA LEU A 9 8.44 -10.02 1.80
C LEU A 9 7.51 -9.19 2.71
N PHE A 10 6.48 -9.80 3.29
CA PHE A 10 5.59 -9.12 4.21
C PHE A 10 6.34 -8.65 5.47
N GLY A 11 7.25 -9.47 6.00
CA GLY A 11 8.13 -9.08 7.10
C GLY A 11 9.00 -7.87 6.78
N VAL A 12 9.59 -7.83 5.57
CA VAL A 12 10.38 -6.68 5.09
C VAL A 12 9.50 -5.44 4.96
N ILE A 13 8.31 -5.56 4.38
CA ILE A 13 7.36 -4.45 4.23
C ILE A 13 6.91 -3.91 5.60
N GLN A 14 6.77 -4.76 6.60
CA GLN A 14 6.32 -4.36 7.94
C GLN A 14 7.43 -3.68 8.75
N GLY A 15 8.65 -4.22 8.75
CA GLY A 15 9.72 -3.79 9.67
C GLY A 15 10.95 -3.14 9.03
N GLY A 16 11.12 -3.26 7.71
CA GLY A 16 12.33 -2.80 7.03
C GLY A 16 12.42 -1.27 6.87
N PRO A 17 13.62 -0.74 6.54
CA PRO A 17 13.78 0.64 6.08
C PRO A 17 12.92 0.94 4.85
N ILE A 18 12.61 2.21 4.63
CA ILE A 18 11.73 2.64 3.54
C ILE A 18 12.09 2.04 2.17
N THR A 19 13.39 2.01 1.82
CA THR A 19 13.87 1.47 0.54
C THR A 19 13.48 0.00 0.38
N THR A 20 13.71 -0.80 1.43
CA THR A 20 13.34 -2.22 1.43
C THR A 20 11.82 -2.44 1.45
N LYS A 21 11.04 -1.54 2.08
CA LYS A 21 9.57 -1.60 2.00
C LYS A 21 9.10 -1.39 0.56
N ILE A 22 9.66 -0.41 -0.15
CA ILE A 22 9.34 -0.12 -1.56
C ILE A 22 9.70 -1.31 -2.46
N GLU A 23 10.89 -1.89 -2.29
CA GLU A 23 11.31 -3.07 -3.03
C GLU A 23 10.41 -4.27 -2.71
N GLY A 24 10.03 -4.44 -1.45
CA GLY A 24 9.08 -5.46 -1.02
C GLY A 24 7.71 -5.33 -1.70
N LEU A 25 7.15 -4.11 -1.74
CA LEU A 25 5.88 -3.83 -2.42
C LEU A 25 5.96 -4.15 -3.92
N THR A 26 7.08 -3.78 -4.56
CA THR A 26 7.32 -4.04 -5.98
C THR A 26 7.42 -5.54 -6.25
N ALA A 27 8.16 -6.28 -5.43
CA ALA A 27 8.30 -7.72 -5.54
C ALA A 27 6.97 -8.46 -5.33
N VAL A 28 6.18 -8.05 -4.32
CA VAL A 28 4.83 -8.62 -4.09
C VAL A 28 3.93 -8.35 -5.29
N ALA A 29 3.95 -7.14 -5.86
CA ALA A 29 3.17 -6.80 -7.04
C ALA A 29 3.55 -7.63 -8.27
N SER A 30 4.85 -7.84 -8.51
CA SER A 30 5.32 -8.71 -9.58
C SER A 30 4.89 -10.16 -9.36
N LEU A 31 4.99 -10.68 -8.13
CA LEU A 31 4.54 -12.03 -7.81
C LEU A 31 3.04 -12.20 -7.98
N ALA A 32 2.23 -11.24 -7.52
CA ALA A 32 0.78 -11.26 -7.67
C ALA A 32 0.37 -11.33 -9.15
N GLN A 33 1.07 -10.61 -10.03
CA GLN A 33 0.83 -10.68 -11.47
C GLN A 33 1.19 -12.05 -12.07
N VAL A 34 2.23 -12.70 -11.56
CA VAL A 34 2.66 -14.03 -12.04
C VAL A 34 1.72 -15.14 -11.58
N ILE A 35 1.32 -15.12 -10.29
CA ILE A 35 0.49 -16.20 -9.72
C ILE A 35 -1.01 -15.93 -9.87
N GLY A 36 -1.40 -14.71 -10.26
CA GLY A 36 -2.76 -14.31 -10.58
C GLY A 36 -3.76 -14.62 -9.47
N ALA A 37 -4.84 -15.31 -9.83
CA ALA A 37 -5.93 -15.66 -8.91
C ALA A 37 -5.48 -16.41 -7.64
N SER A 38 -4.37 -17.14 -7.70
CA SER A 38 -3.77 -17.84 -6.53
C SER A 38 -3.31 -16.86 -5.45
N PHE A 39 -3.04 -15.60 -5.80
CA PHE A 39 -2.71 -14.55 -4.84
C PHE A 39 -3.85 -14.28 -3.85
N GLY A 40 -5.10 -14.64 -4.19
CA GLY A 40 -6.26 -14.49 -3.32
C GLY A 40 -6.10 -15.11 -1.93
N MET A 41 -5.22 -16.12 -1.77
CA MET A 41 -4.90 -16.76 -0.49
C MET A 41 -4.05 -15.88 0.43
N TYR A 42 -3.26 -14.97 -0.14
CA TYR A 42 -2.35 -14.06 0.58
C TYR A 42 -2.89 -12.65 0.68
N TYR A 43 -3.87 -12.30 -0.16
CA TYR A 43 -4.47 -10.97 -0.24
C TYR A 43 -4.94 -10.44 1.13
N ASP A 44 -5.62 -11.27 1.93
CA ASP A 44 -6.19 -10.84 3.22
C ASP A 44 -5.11 -10.51 4.26
N HIS A 45 -3.90 -11.04 4.10
CA HIS A 45 -2.74 -10.68 4.91
C HIS A 45 -2.02 -9.45 4.36
N PHE A 46 -1.92 -9.34 3.03
CA PHE A 46 -1.22 -8.26 2.37
C PHE A 46 -1.97 -6.91 2.42
N MET A 47 -3.27 -6.92 2.14
CA MET A 47 -4.04 -5.69 1.95
C MET A 47 -4.07 -4.78 3.19
N PRO A 48 -4.20 -5.29 4.43
CA PRO A 48 -4.06 -4.47 5.63
C PRO A 48 -2.69 -3.78 5.72
N LEU A 49 -1.61 -4.48 5.37
CA LEU A 49 -0.26 -3.91 5.35
C LEU A 49 -0.18 -2.76 4.34
N ALA A 50 -0.63 -3.00 3.10
CA ALA A 50 -0.63 -1.98 2.05
C ALA A 50 -1.43 -0.73 2.44
N LYS A 51 -2.65 -0.90 2.98
CA LYS A 51 -3.49 0.22 3.46
C LYS A 51 -2.83 1.00 4.58
N SER A 52 -2.15 0.33 5.52
CA SER A 52 -1.42 1.01 6.60
C SER A 52 -0.31 1.92 6.07
N LEU A 53 0.36 1.52 4.99
CA LEU A 53 1.40 2.31 4.34
C LEU A 53 0.81 3.47 3.54
N VAL A 54 -0.33 3.29 2.87
CA VAL A 54 -1.06 4.39 2.21
C VAL A 54 -1.51 5.45 3.23
N ALA A 55 -1.93 5.02 4.42
CA ALA A 55 -2.38 5.90 5.50
C ALA A 55 -1.24 6.53 6.33
N ALA A 56 0.01 6.12 6.11
CA ALA A 56 1.15 6.57 6.92
C ALA A 56 1.39 8.07 6.74
N LYS A 57 1.24 8.85 7.82
CA LYS A 57 1.49 10.31 7.80
C LYS A 57 2.95 10.64 8.04
N ASP A 58 3.53 10.02 9.05
CA ASP A 58 4.93 10.17 9.42
C ASP A 58 5.54 8.81 9.69
N LEU A 59 6.65 8.51 9.01
CA LEU A 59 7.51 7.38 9.36
C LEU A 59 8.76 7.88 10.10
N PRO A 60 9.08 7.27 11.25
CA PRO A 60 10.28 7.63 11.99
C PRO A 60 11.51 7.61 11.09
N ASN A 61 12.38 8.62 11.22
CA ASN A 61 13.68 8.72 10.53
C ASN A 61 13.61 8.70 8.99
N THR A 62 12.45 8.97 8.40
CA THR A 62 12.24 8.83 6.93
C THR A 62 11.98 10.17 6.23
N GLY A 63 11.58 11.21 6.99
CA GLY A 63 11.19 12.50 6.44
C GLY A 63 9.86 12.45 5.67
N GLU A 64 9.34 13.63 5.33
CA GLU A 64 8.06 13.79 4.62
C GLU A 64 8.14 13.22 3.19
N GLU A 65 9.18 13.61 2.43
CA GLU A 65 9.39 13.17 1.04
C GLU A 65 9.49 11.64 0.92
N GLY A 66 10.21 11.00 1.85
CA GLY A 66 10.28 9.55 1.92
C GLY A 66 8.91 8.95 2.19
N THR A 67 8.21 9.44 3.20
CA THR A 67 6.87 8.94 3.56
C THR A 67 5.88 9.09 2.40
N GLU A 68 5.91 10.21 1.67
CA GLU A 68 5.11 10.42 0.46
C GLU A 68 5.47 9.43 -0.65
N THR A 69 6.76 9.22 -0.91
CA THR A 69 7.22 8.25 -1.91
C THR A 69 6.74 6.84 -1.59
N LEU A 70 6.83 6.42 -0.33
CA LEU A 70 6.35 5.10 0.09
C LEU A 70 4.84 4.97 -0.08
N ARG A 71 4.07 6.01 0.28
CA ARG A 71 2.62 6.05 0.06
C ARG A 71 2.26 5.87 -1.41
N GLY A 72 2.94 6.59 -2.29
CA GLY A 72 2.75 6.46 -3.74
C GLY A 72 3.02 5.03 -4.25
N LYS A 73 4.08 4.40 -3.75
CA LYS A 73 4.41 3.00 -4.09
C LYS A 73 3.44 1.98 -3.52
N ALA A 74 2.93 2.21 -2.31
CA ALA A 74 1.88 1.37 -1.74
C ALA A 74 0.59 1.48 -2.54
N MET A 75 0.21 2.69 -2.98
CA MET A 75 -0.97 2.92 -3.80
C MET A 75 -0.86 2.24 -5.18
N ASP A 76 0.28 2.36 -5.85
CA ASP A 76 0.56 1.67 -7.11
C ASP A 76 0.42 0.13 -6.95
N CYS A 77 1.01 -0.40 -5.87
CA CYS A 77 0.90 -1.82 -5.54
C CYS A 77 -0.55 -2.27 -5.31
N VAL A 78 -1.36 -1.50 -4.58
CA VAL A 78 -2.80 -1.76 -4.40
C VAL A 78 -3.52 -1.80 -5.76
N GLY A 79 -3.22 -0.86 -6.66
CA GLY A 79 -3.80 -0.85 -8.00
C GLY A 79 -3.50 -2.14 -8.78
N LEU A 80 -2.28 -2.67 -8.64
CA LEU A 80 -1.88 -3.94 -9.24
C LEU A 80 -2.57 -5.15 -8.60
N MET A 81 -2.90 -5.10 -7.30
CA MET A 81 -3.68 -6.17 -6.66
C MET A 81 -5.07 -6.33 -7.29
N GLY A 82 -5.69 -5.22 -7.73
CA GLY A 82 -6.98 -5.25 -8.41
C GLY A 82 -6.97 -6.05 -9.73
N GLN A 83 -5.79 -6.29 -10.32
CA GLN A 83 -5.63 -7.15 -11.50
C GLN A 83 -5.41 -8.63 -11.13
N ALA A 84 -4.93 -8.90 -9.93
CA ALA A 84 -4.58 -10.24 -9.46
C ALA A 84 -5.72 -10.95 -8.71
N VAL A 85 -6.72 -10.22 -8.21
CA VAL A 85 -7.84 -10.80 -7.44
C VAL A 85 -9.20 -10.50 -8.06
N ALA A 86 -10.22 -11.26 -7.66
CA ALA A 86 -11.59 -11.05 -8.10
C ALA A 86 -12.10 -9.66 -7.69
N LYS A 87 -12.94 -9.06 -8.56
CA LYS A 87 -13.47 -7.71 -8.37
C LYS A 87 -14.18 -7.57 -7.02
N GLU A 88 -14.99 -8.55 -6.66
CA GLU A 88 -15.81 -8.57 -5.45
C GLU A 88 -14.93 -8.56 -4.18
N LYS A 89 -13.72 -9.11 -4.28
CA LYS A 89 -12.73 -9.09 -3.20
C LYS A 89 -12.01 -7.75 -3.11
N PHE A 90 -11.72 -7.12 -4.24
CA PHE A 90 -10.96 -5.86 -4.30
C PHE A 90 -11.81 -4.60 -4.04
N GLU A 91 -13.07 -4.58 -4.50
CA GLU A 91 -13.95 -3.41 -4.45
C GLU A 91 -14.06 -2.71 -3.09
N PRO A 92 -14.27 -3.42 -1.95
CA PRO A 92 -14.34 -2.75 -0.65
C PRO A 92 -13.02 -2.09 -0.25
N ASP A 93 -11.89 -2.71 -0.58
CA ASP A 93 -10.56 -2.17 -0.27
C ASP A 93 -10.21 -0.99 -1.19
N ALA A 94 -10.59 -1.06 -2.47
CA ALA A 94 -10.45 0.05 -3.40
C ALA A 94 -11.19 1.30 -2.89
N LYS A 95 -12.42 1.13 -2.41
CA LYS A 95 -13.19 2.23 -1.80
C LYS A 95 -12.48 2.81 -0.57
N GLN A 96 -12.01 1.96 0.35
CA GLN A 96 -11.29 2.42 1.53
C GLN A 96 -10.01 3.19 1.19
N VAL A 97 -9.26 2.73 0.19
CA VAL A 97 -8.06 3.42 -0.28
C VAL A 97 -8.40 4.78 -0.88
N MET A 98 -9.49 4.88 -1.67
CA MET A 98 -9.97 6.17 -2.17
C MET A 98 -10.39 7.12 -1.04
N ASP A 99 -11.11 6.61 -0.03
CA ASP A 99 -11.53 7.41 1.13
C ASP A 99 -10.30 7.94 1.92
N LEU A 100 -9.26 7.11 2.10
CA LEU A 100 -8.00 7.52 2.73
C LEU A 100 -7.30 8.64 1.95
N LEU A 101 -7.27 8.54 0.62
CA LEU A 101 -6.64 9.55 -0.24
C LEU A 101 -7.39 10.89 -0.19
N MET A 102 -8.72 10.86 -0.21
CA MET A 102 -9.53 12.08 -0.08
C MET A 102 -9.29 12.77 1.27
N MET A 103 -9.22 12.01 2.36
CA MET A 103 -8.94 12.56 3.69
C MET A 103 -7.57 13.23 3.75
N GLN A 104 -6.54 12.59 3.19
CA GLN A 104 -5.19 13.14 3.11
C GLN A 104 -5.12 14.43 2.27
N GLN A 105 -5.87 14.50 1.16
CA GLN A 105 -5.95 15.71 0.34
C GLN A 105 -6.68 16.86 1.03
N GLN A 106 -7.74 16.57 1.78
CA GLN A 106 -8.47 17.59 2.56
C GLN A 106 -7.60 18.17 3.68
N GLU A 107 -6.81 17.34 4.35
CA GLU A 107 -5.85 17.79 5.35
C GLU A 107 -4.74 18.66 4.74
N ALA A 108 -4.22 18.28 3.56
CA ALA A 108 -3.22 19.07 2.84
C ALA A 108 -3.80 20.38 2.24
N GLY A 109 -5.08 20.39 1.89
CA GLY A 109 -5.80 21.55 1.33
C GLY A 109 -6.37 22.52 2.37
N GLY A 110 -6.21 22.25 3.67
CA GLY A 110 -6.76 23.03 4.79
C GLY A 110 -6.03 24.33 5.15
N MET A 111 -5.05 24.79 4.34
CA MET A 111 -4.37 26.07 4.53
C MET A 111 -4.56 26.98 3.31
N ASN A 112 -5.75 27.58 3.17
CA ASN A 112 -5.96 28.89 2.50
C ASN A 112 -7.45 29.25 2.48
N SER A 113 -7.99 29.75 3.60
CA SER A 113 -9.00 30.82 3.66
C SER A 113 -9.55 30.91 5.07
N GLU A 114 -9.06 31.89 5.84
CA GLU A 114 -9.86 32.71 6.76
C GLU A 114 -8.95 33.79 7.35
N ASN A 115 -8.76 34.84 6.56
CA ASN A 115 -8.49 36.17 7.09
C ASN A 115 -9.87 36.81 7.32
N GLN A 116 -10.34 36.81 8.57
CA GLN A 116 -11.34 37.73 9.10
C GLN A 116 -10.91 38.20 10.47
#